data_AF-A0A8T4A9T7-F1
#
_entry.id   AF-A0A8T4A9T7-F1
#
_cell.length_a   1.000
_cell.length_b   1.000
_cell.length_c   1.000
_cell.angle_alpha   90.00
_cell.angle_beta   90.00
_cell.angle_gamma   90.00
#
_symmetry.space_group_name_H-M   'P 1'
#
loop_
_entity.id
_entity.type
_entity.pdbx_description
1 polymer ?
#
loop_
_entity_poly.entity_id
_entity_poly.type
_entity_poly.pdbx_seq_one_letter_code
_entity_poly.pdbx_strand_id
1 'polypeptide(L)'
;MAIILDQKVKVTKKGKSFYYTDLLRALVEAQYYAQNGGHVASMPELLRGRVISPADNELWTKYFTALSEENVGRTPAGSAVLVTVHGGGVLSTPERIAKEYKEQSMLPCVAKFTAQEFKDVVEGKLPDGTQLPVYSFSDLKKGVKDLPLRCAVVMDFETAQKTYPGYQLIDKLYDNPLVIVRAGGVEQAKAFLDKAKRVYDSKKLGNWHRFGDVDIEQSQGRLLFLGHVEDIGLDGYSHLYYGGRFFGVAPEVLAQVSVRKVPRGNVESARASARTGPTIDELLADAKDFVAPAAWAAFEEKVRARYQ
;
A
#
# COMPACT_ATOMS: atom_id res chain seq x y z
N MET A 1 -15.90 -6.29 2.30
CA MET A 1 -16.12 -6.74 0.91
C MET A 1 -14.96 -7.64 0.53
N ALA A 2 -15.20 -8.79 -0.09
CA ALA A 2 -14.18 -9.81 -0.34
C ALA A 2 -13.75 -9.78 -1.82
N ILE A 3 -12.44 -9.80 -2.09
CA ILE A 3 -11.88 -9.88 -3.44
C ILE A 3 -11.47 -11.35 -3.67
N ILE A 4 -11.90 -11.95 -4.77
CA ILE A 4 -11.64 -13.35 -5.11
C ILE A 4 -10.42 -13.40 -6.04
N LEU A 5 -9.37 -14.10 -5.61
CA LEU A 5 -8.20 -14.43 -6.41
C LEU A 5 -7.96 -15.94 -6.28
N ASP A 6 -8.09 -16.66 -7.40
CA ASP A 6 -7.78 -18.08 -7.63
C ASP A 6 -8.87 -19.14 -7.32
N GLN A 7 -8.97 -20.16 -8.19
CA GLN A 7 -10.16 -20.99 -8.42
C GLN A 7 -10.13 -22.41 -7.83
N LYS A 8 -9.18 -22.76 -6.94
CA LYS A 8 -9.14 -24.12 -6.34
C LYS A 8 -9.23 -24.22 -4.82
N VAL A 9 -9.18 -23.11 -4.10
CA VAL A 9 -9.67 -22.96 -2.73
C VAL A 9 -10.19 -21.53 -2.65
N LYS A 10 -11.44 -21.31 -2.19
CA LYS A 10 -12.03 -19.97 -2.14
C LYS A 10 -11.44 -19.19 -0.95
N VAL A 11 -10.17 -18.82 -1.05
CA VAL A 11 -9.47 -18.01 -0.07
C VAL A 11 -9.88 -16.56 -0.30
N THR A 12 -10.76 -16.03 0.53
CA THR A 12 -11.10 -14.61 0.52
C THR A 12 -10.22 -13.87 1.52
N LYS A 13 -9.14 -13.25 1.04
CA LYS A 13 -8.41 -12.24 1.82
C LYS A 13 -9.38 -11.07 2.08
N LYS A 14 -9.47 -10.62 3.33
CA LYS A 14 -10.30 -9.47 3.71
C LYS A 14 -9.44 -8.21 3.62
N GLY A 15 -9.86 -7.30 2.75
CA GLY A 15 -9.26 -5.98 2.61
C GLY A 15 -10.11 -4.91 3.32
N LYS A 16 -9.45 -3.87 3.84
CA LYS A 16 -10.11 -2.70 4.43
C LYS A 16 -9.30 -1.43 4.15
N SER A 17 -9.99 -0.35 3.78
CA SER A 17 -9.39 0.98 3.64
C SER A 17 -9.30 1.71 4.99
N PHE A 18 -8.19 2.42 5.23
CA PHE A 18 -7.93 3.22 6.42
C PHE A 18 -7.61 4.65 6.01
N TYR A 19 -8.57 5.57 6.20
CA TYR A 19 -8.41 6.98 5.89
C TYR A 19 -8.29 7.82 7.14
N TYR A 20 -7.27 8.68 7.15
CA TYR A 20 -7.09 9.70 8.18
C TYR A 20 -6.54 10.98 7.53
N THR A 21 -6.80 12.12 8.14
CA THR A 21 -6.20 13.42 7.74
C THR A 21 -4.69 13.47 8.01
N ASP A 22 -4.16 12.49 8.73
CA ASP A 22 -2.75 12.26 8.97
C ASP A 22 -2.33 10.93 8.32
N LEU A 23 -1.41 11.01 7.34
CA LEU A 23 -0.88 9.86 6.63
C LEU A 23 -0.22 8.84 7.57
N LEU A 24 0.48 9.31 8.60
CA LEU A 24 1.16 8.46 9.58
C LEU A 24 0.15 7.57 10.29
N ARG A 25 -0.92 8.17 10.85
CA ARG A 25 -2.00 7.41 11.49
C ARG A 25 -2.67 6.43 10.53
N ALA A 26 -2.91 6.82 9.27
CA ALA A 26 -3.49 5.91 8.29
C ALA A 26 -2.63 4.68 8.03
N LEU A 27 -1.30 4.85 7.99
CA LEU A 27 -0.37 3.73 7.82
C LEU A 27 -0.37 2.80 9.04
N VAL A 28 -0.27 3.36 10.25
CA VAL A 28 -0.26 2.60 11.51
C VAL A 28 -1.50 1.71 11.61
N GLU A 29 -2.69 2.25 11.35
CA GLU A 29 -3.96 1.52 11.44
C GLU A 29 -4.07 0.43 10.36
N ALA A 30 -3.58 0.70 9.15
CA ALA A 30 -3.54 -0.29 8.07
C ALA A 30 -2.57 -1.44 8.38
N GLN A 31 -1.40 -1.13 8.94
CA GLN A 31 -0.42 -2.13 9.37
C GLN A 31 -0.93 -2.95 10.55
N TYR A 32 -1.57 -2.30 11.53
CA TYR A 32 -2.21 -2.97 12.66
C TYR A 32 -3.31 -3.93 12.19
N TYR A 33 -4.13 -3.54 11.21
CA TYR A 33 -5.13 -4.44 10.64
C TYR A 33 -4.52 -5.62 9.87
N ALA A 34 -3.43 -5.38 9.16
CA ALA A 34 -2.77 -6.36 8.31
C ALA A 34 -1.95 -7.42 9.07
N GLN A 35 -1.78 -7.29 10.39
CA GLN A 35 -1.03 -8.19 11.29
C GLN A 35 -1.01 -9.68 10.88
N ASN A 36 0.03 -10.41 11.29
CA ASN A 36 0.11 -11.89 11.19
C ASN A 36 0.01 -12.45 9.76
N GLY A 37 0.87 -12.00 8.84
CA GLY A 37 0.97 -12.55 7.48
C GLY A 37 0.07 -11.87 6.44
N GLY A 38 -0.61 -10.79 6.82
CA GLY A 38 -1.17 -9.84 5.87
C GLY A 38 -0.15 -8.75 5.49
N HIS A 39 -0.61 -7.76 4.74
CA HIS A 39 0.22 -6.66 4.24
C HIS A 39 -0.62 -5.42 3.89
N VAL A 40 0.04 -4.28 3.71
CA VAL A 40 -0.60 -3.08 3.13
C VAL A 40 -0.38 -3.09 1.63
N ALA A 41 -1.44 -2.83 0.86
CA ALA A 41 -1.42 -2.97 -0.60
C ALA A 41 -0.43 -1.99 -1.26
N SER A 42 0.38 -2.54 -2.16
CA SER A 42 1.26 -1.80 -3.06
C SER A 42 0.48 -1.22 -4.26
N MET A 43 1.13 -0.38 -5.07
CA MET A 43 0.51 0.19 -6.28
C MET A 43 0.06 -0.90 -7.27
N PRO A 44 0.87 -1.90 -7.64
CA PRO A 44 0.44 -2.98 -8.53
C PRO A 44 -0.81 -3.71 -8.01
N GLU A 45 -0.90 -3.92 -6.70
CA GLU A 45 -2.05 -4.60 -6.09
C GLU A 45 -3.31 -3.77 -6.11
N LEU A 46 -3.22 -2.47 -5.85
CA LEU A 46 -4.35 -1.55 -5.97
C LEU A 46 -4.87 -1.48 -7.41
N LEU A 47 -3.96 -1.41 -8.40
CA LEU A 47 -4.33 -1.41 -9.82
C LEU A 47 -4.95 -2.74 -10.24
N ARG A 48 -4.38 -3.87 -9.82
CA ARG A 48 -4.99 -5.20 -10.05
C ARG A 48 -6.37 -5.30 -9.41
N GLY A 49 -6.52 -4.81 -8.18
CA GLY A 49 -7.79 -4.74 -7.46
C GLY A 49 -8.84 -3.94 -8.24
N ARG A 50 -8.45 -2.80 -8.82
CA ARG A 50 -9.29 -2.00 -9.73
C ARG A 50 -9.73 -2.78 -10.97
N VAL A 51 -8.80 -3.48 -11.64
CA VAL A 51 -9.10 -4.25 -12.85
C VAL A 51 -10.23 -5.27 -12.63
N ILE A 52 -10.17 -6.00 -11.51
CA ILE A 52 -11.13 -7.08 -11.19
C ILE A 52 -12.40 -6.59 -10.50
N SER A 53 -12.43 -5.35 -10.02
CA SER A 53 -13.57 -4.79 -9.30
C SER A 53 -14.61 -4.16 -10.24
N PRO A 54 -15.90 -4.12 -9.83
CA PRO A 54 -16.92 -3.34 -10.51
C PRO A 54 -16.64 -1.82 -10.36
N ALA A 55 -17.23 -1.01 -11.24
CA ALA A 55 -16.94 0.43 -11.31
C ALA A 55 -17.39 1.23 -10.07
N ASP A 56 -18.41 0.76 -9.36
CA ASP A 56 -18.96 1.34 -8.12
C ASP A 56 -18.18 0.93 -6.86
N ASN A 57 -17.17 0.07 -7.01
CA ASN A 57 -16.34 -0.40 -5.92
C ASN A 57 -15.54 0.73 -5.27
N GLU A 58 -15.28 0.63 -3.97
CA GLU A 58 -14.47 1.62 -3.27
C GLU A 58 -13.08 1.80 -3.87
N LEU A 59 -12.50 0.75 -4.46
CA LEU A 59 -11.21 0.85 -5.15
C LEU A 59 -11.25 1.86 -6.30
N TRP A 60 -12.38 2.08 -6.95
CA TRP A 60 -12.55 3.07 -8.03
C TRP A 60 -13.02 4.44 -7.54
N THR A 61 -13.89 4.46 -6.53
CA THR A 61 -14.55 5.68 -6.06
C THR A 61 -13.73 6.46 -5.02
N LYS A 62 -12.73 5.81 -4.41
CA LYS A 62 -11.81 6.41 -3.42
C LYS A 62 -10.38 6.51 -3.96
N TYR A 63 -9.66 7.54 -3.51
CA TYR A 63 -8.21 7.62 -3.69
C TYR A 63 -7.50 6.75 -2.65
N PHE A 64 -6.28 6.30 -2.95
CA PHE A 64 -5.47 5.50 -2.05
C PHE A 64 -4.02 6.00 -2.01
N THR A 65 -3.38 5.85 -0.87
CA THR A 65 -1.92 5.87 -0.72
C THR A 65 -1.45 4.42 -0.82
N ALA A 66 -0.51 4.15 -1.71
CA ALA A 66 0.07 2.84 -1.90
C ALA A 66 1.24 2.64 -0.93
N LEU A 67 1.46 1.40 -0.47
CA LEU A 67 2.75 1.01 0.10
C LEU A 67 3.76 0.78 -1.04
N SER A 68 4.01 1.84 -1.80
CA SER A 68 5.00 1.89 -2.87
C SER A 68 5.60 3.28 -2.90
N GLU A 69 6.88 3.36 -3.21
CA GLU A 69 7.62 4.61 -3.24
C GLU A 69 8.49 4.73 -4.48
N GLU A 70 8.76 5.97 -4.87
CA GLU A 70 9.69 6.33 -5.93
C GLU A 70 10.88 7.09 -5.33
N ASN A 71 12.06 6.49 -5.44
CA ASN A 71 13.29 6.95 -4.83
C ASN A 71 14.30 7.33 -5.92
N VAL A 72 14.80 8.55 -5.88
CA VAL A 72 15.73 9.07 -6.89
C VAL A 72 17.07 9.40 -6.23
N GLY A 73 18.16 9.17 -6.95
CA GLY A 73 19.51 9.45 -6.47
C GLY A 73 20.58 8.85 -7.38
N ARG A 74 21.84 8.92 -6.92
CA ARG A 74 22.97 8.32 -7.62
C ARG A 74 23.39 7.00 -6.98
N THR A 75 23.59 6.00 -7.81
CA THR A 75 24.26 4.74 -7.43
C THR A 75 25.71 5.02 -6.99
N PRO A 76 26.36 4.08 -6.26
CA PRO A 76 27.79 4.21 -5.93
C PRO A 76 28.71 4.39 -7.16
N ALA A 77 28.29 3.87 -8.32
CA ALA A 77 29.00 4.04 -9.59
C ALA A 77 28.72 5.40 -10.28
N GLY A 78 27.93 6.28 -9.65
CA GLY A 78 27.62 7.63 -10.14
C GLY A 78 26.42 7.73 -11.09
N SER A 79 25.84 6.60 -11.51
CA SER A 79 24.66 6.60 -12.39
C SER A 79 23.42 7.13 -11.66
N ALA A 80 22.69 8.05 -12.29
CA ALA A 80 21.42 8.57 -11.78
C ALA A 80 20.29 7.59 -12.07
N VAL A 81 19.56 7.17 -11.03
CA VAL A 81 18.51 6.16 -11.15
C VAL A 81 17.25 6.56 -10.40
N LEU A 82 16.11 6.06 -10.90
CA LEU A 82 14.87 5.95 -10.15
C LEU A 82 14.73 4.49 -9.70
N VAL A 83 14.53 4.28 -8.41
CA VAL A 83 14.17 3.00 -7.81
C VAL A 83 12.72 3.09 -7.36
N THR A 84 11.84 2.31 -7.99
CA THR A 84 10.46 2.15 -7.53
C THR A 84 10.39 0.90 -6.66
N VAL A 85 9.96 1.06 -5.41
CA VAL A 85 9.78 -0.05 -4.47
C VAL A 85 8.29 -0.33 -4.31
N HIS A 86 7.91 -1.59 -4.40
CA HIS A 86 6.55 -2.07 -4.15
C HIS A 86 6.50 -2.92 -2.88
N GLY A 87 5.44 -2.75 -2.09
CA GLY A 87 5.18 -3.55 -0.89
C GLY A 87 6.13 -3.24 0.26
N GLY A 88 6.67 -2.02 0.32
CA GLY A 88 7.64 -1.60 1.32
C GLY A 88 8.48 -0.43 0.85
N GLY A 89 9.58 -0.18 1.55
CA GLY A 89 10.52 0.90 1.24
C GLY A 89 11.12 1.54 2.47
N VAL A 90 11.89 2.60 2.27
CA VAL A 90 12.39 3.45 3.37
C VAL A 90 11.21 4.11 4.08
N LEU A 91 10.23 4.62 3.33
CA LEU A 91 9.04 5.29 3.87
C LEU A 91 7.91 4.34 4.26
N SER A 92 8.18 3.05 4.36
CA SER A 92 7.17 2.06 4.75
C SER A 92 6.97 1.92 6.26
N THR A 93 7.77 2.61 7.08
CA THR A 93 7.66 2.56 8.54
C THR A 93 7.10 3.87 9.12
N PRO A 94 6.17 3.79 10.09
CA PRO A 94 5.67 4.97 10.80
C PRO A 94 6.78 5.84 11.38
N GLU A 95 7.82 5.23 11.94
CA GLU A 95 8.95 5.91 12.57
C GLU A 95 9.70 6.78 11.57
N ARG A 96 9.89 6.27 10.34
CA ARG A 96 10.63 6.98 9.29
C ARG A 96 9.83 8.15 8.72
N ILE A 97 8.50 8.01 8.60
CA ILE A 97 7.61 9.13 8.23
C ILE A 97 7.57 10.18 9.35
N ALA A 98 7.44 9.75 10.61
CA ALA A 98 7.43 10.65 11.77
C ALA A 98 8.74 11.43 11.91
N LYS A 99 9.87 10.83 11.52
CA LYS A 99 11.17 11.52 11.44
C LYS A 99 11.12 12.69 10.45
N GLU A 100 10.61 12.50 9.24
CA GLU A 100 10.47 13.59 8.26
C GLU A 100 9.56 14.70 8.77
N TYR A 101 8.46 14.35 9.45
CA TYR A 101 7.57 15.35 10.03
C TYR A 101 8.28 16.28 11.00
N LYS A 102 9.18 15.73 11.83
CA LYS A 102 9.94 16.49 12.83
C LYS A 102 11.06 17.31 12.21
N GLU A 103 11.75 16.75 11.22
CA GLU A 103 12.89 17.41 10.61
C GLU A 103 12.49 18.61 9.74
N GLN A 104 11.17 18.77 9.46
CA GLN A 104 10.61 19.87 8.66
C GLN A 104 11.51 20.18 7.46
N SER A 105 12.00 19.12 6.80
CA SER A 105 12.98 19.17 5.71
C SER A 105 12.29 19.71 4.45
N MET A 106 11.81 20.95 4.55
CA MET A 106 10.84 21.59 3.68
C MET A 106 11.47 22.01 2.36
N LEU A 107 11.58 21.05 1.46
CA LEU A 107 11.26 21.25 0.05
C LEU A 107 10.00 20.40 -0.23
N PRO A 108 9.07 20.90 -1.05
CA PRO A 108 7.70 20.38 -1.05
C PRO A 108 7.70 18.91 -1.47
N CYS A 109 7.09 18.06 -0.64
CA CYS A 109 6.68 16.69 -0.95
C CYS A 109 7.74 15.57 -0.91
N VAL A 110 8.95 15.76 -0.38
CA VAL A 110 10.02 14.74 -0.44
C VAL A 110 10.59 14.38 0.92
N ALA A 111 10.87 13.09 1.11
CA ALA A 111 11.75 12.63 2.18
C ALA A 111 13.20 12.62 1.69
N LYS A 112 14.13 13.22 2.45
CA LYS A 112 15.56 13.19 2.10
C LYS A 112 16.18 11.90 2.61
N PHE A 113 16.93 11.21 1.75
CA PHE A 113 17.64 10.00 2.12
C PHE A 113 19.11 10.29 2.34
N THR A 114 19.69 9.62 3.32
CA THR A 114 21.14 9.50 3.43
C THR A 114 21.69 8.69 2.25
N ALA A 115 22.97 8.88 1.93
CA ALA A 115 23.64 8.09 0.91
C ALA A 115 23.56 6.57 1.18
N GLN A 116 23.57 6.19 2.47
CA GLN A 116 23.45 4.79 2.88
C GLN A 116 22.04 4.25 2.67
N GLU A 117 20.98 4.98 3.08
CA GLU A 117 19.59 4.57 2.81
C GLU A 117 19.33 4.36 1.31
N PHE A 118 19.83 5.27 0.46
CA PHE A 118 19.65 5.14 -0.98
C PHE A 118 20.44 3.96 -1.56
N LYS A 119 21.69 3.78 -1.14
CA LYS A 119 22.50 2.62 -1.53
C LYS A 119 21.82 1.30 -1.16
N ASP A 120 21.31 1.20 0.06
CA ASP A 120 20.63 0.00 0.56
C ASP A 120 19.39 -0.30 -0.29
N VAL A 121 18.56 0.70 -0.59
CA VAL A 121 17.39 0.53 -1.47
C VAL A 121 17.75 0.07 -2.88
N VAL A 122 18.82 0.62 -3.48
CA VAL A 122 19.32 0.18 -4.80
C VAL A 122 19.73 -1.30 -4.76
N GLU A 123 20.29 -1.75 -3.64
CA GLU A 123 20.67 -3.14 -3.40
C GLU A 123 19.49 -4.01 -2.89
N GLY A 124 18.29 -3.44 -2.78
CA GLY A 124 17.08 -4.12 -2.28
C GLY A 124 17.04 -4.33 -0.77
N LYS A 125 17.93 -3.71 0.01
CA LYS A 125 17.96 -3.79 1.47
C LYS A 125 17.06 -2.72 2.07
N LEU A 126 16.13 -3.12 2.93
CA LEU A 126 15.23 -2.21 3.63
C LEU A 126 15.68 -1.95 5.08
N PRO A 127 15.23 -0.84 5.71
CA PRO A 127 15.58 -0.53 7.10
C PRO A 127 15.15 -1.58 8.13
N ASP A 128 14.11 -2.37 7.82
CA ASP A 128 13.62 -3.47 8.65
C ASP A 128 14.46 -4.77 8.52
N GLY A 129 15.54 -4.74 7.73
CA GLY A 129 16.38 -5.89 7.41
C GLY A 129 15.83 -6.79 6.31
N THR A 130 14.65 -6.49 5.73
CA THR A 130 14.13 -7.22 4.58
C THR A 130 15.05 -7.06 3.38
N GLN A 131 15.33 -8.17 2.70
CA GLN A 131 15.94 -8.17 1.38
C GLN A 131 14.86 -8.34 0.30
N LEU A 132 14.79 -7.39 -0.62
CA LEU A 132 13.93 -7.41 -1.79
C LEU A 132 14.68 -7.95 -3.01
N PRO A 133 13.98 -8.67 -3.90
CA PRO A 133 14.47 -8.87 -5.25
C PRO A 133 14.45 -7.56 -6.02
N VAL A 134 15.55 -7.29 -6.73
CA VAL A 134 15.76 -6.09 -7.53
C VAL A 134 15.73 -6.48 -9.00
N TYR A 135 14.89 -5.80 -9.78
CA TYR A 135 14.76 -5.99 -11.22
C TYR A 135 15.16 -4.72 -11.96
N SER A 136 15.71 -4.85 -13.16
CA SER A 136 15.82 -3.69 -14.05
C SER A 136 14.47 -3.41 -14.71
N PHE A 137 14.25 -2.17 -15.16
CA PHE A 137 13.11 -1.84 -16.01
C PHE A 137 13.06 -2.69 -17.29
N SER A 138 14.21 -3.07 -17.83
CA SER A 138 14.31 -3.96 -18.99
C SER A 138 13.74 -5.35 -18.71
N ASP A 139 14.02 -5.90 -17.52
CA ASP A 139 13.46 -7.18 -17.09
C ASP A 139 11.95 -7.09 -16.95
N LEU A 140 11.46 -6.00 -16.34
CA LEU A 140 10.03 -5.77 -16.19
C LEU A 140 9.31 -5.63 -17.54
N LYS A 141 9.92 -4.94 -18.52
CA LYS A 141 9.38 -4.81 -19.88
C LYS A 141 9.29 -6.15 -20.63
N LYS A 142 10.25 -7.05 -20.42
CA LYS A 142 10.24 -8.39 -21.02
C LYS A 142 9.19 -9.30 -20.40
N GLY A 143 8.69 -8.93 -19.21
CA GLY A 143 7.79 -9.72 -18.39
C GLY A 143 8.56 -10.57 -17.40
N VAL A 144 8.36 -10.30 -16.12
CA VAL A 144 8.88 -11.13 -15.03
C VAL A 144 7.77 -12.11 -14.64
N LYS A 145 8.04 -13.40 -14.82
CA LYS A 145 7.14 -14.45 -14.36
C LYS A 145 7.08 -14.40 -12.83
N ASP A 146 5.87 -14.43 -12.28
CA ASP A 146 5.62 -14.47 -10.83
C ASP A 146 6.31 -13.32 -10.05
N LEU A 147 6.21 -12.09 -10.57
CA LEU A 147 6.74 -10.89 -9.89
C LEU A 147 6.22 -10.84 -8.43
N PRO A 148 7.10 -10.83 -7.43
CA PRO A 148 6.70 -10.89 -6.04
C PRO A 148 5.99 -9.61 -5.62
N LEU A 149 5.11 -9.73 -4.62
CA LEU A 149 4.37 -8.59 -4.05
C LEU A 149 5.30 -7.48 -3.56
N ARG A 150 6.47 -7.88 -3.05
CA ARG A 150 7.54 -6.97 -2.60
C ARG A 150 8.72 -7.08 -3.56
N CYS A 151 9.05 -5.99 -4.22
CA CYS A 151 10.21 -5.91 -5.12
C CYS A 151 10.67 -4.46 -5.30
N ALA A 152 11.88 -4.29 -5.81
CA ALA A 152 12.38 -3.02 -6.30
C ALA A 152 12.60 -3.11 -7.82
N VAL A 153 12.29 -2.03 -8.54
CA VAL A 153 12.55 -1.88 -9.96
C VAL A 153 13.44 -0.67 -10.17
N VAL A 154 14.61 -0.88 -10.78
CA VAL A 154 15.58 0.17 -11.08
C VAL A 154 15.44 0.58 -12.54
N MET A 155 15.31 1.87 -12.77
CA MET A 155 15.37 2.48 -14.10
C MET A 155 16.35 3.64 -14.13
N ASP A 156 16.85 3.92 -15.32
CA ASP A 156 17.59 5.14 -15.59
C ASP A 156 16.72 6.38 -15.29
N PHE A 157 17.28 7.35 -14.55
CA PHE A 157 16.51 8.51 -14.11
C PHE A 157 16.10 9.41 -15.28
N GLU A 158 16.93 9.55 -16.31
CA GLU A 158 16.62 10.35 -17.49
C GLU A 158 15.39 9.79 -18.24
N THR A 159 15.27 8.46 -18.29
CA THR A 159 14.10 7.77 -18.84
C THR A 159 12.82 8.13 -18.10
N ALA A 160 12.86 8.17 -16.76
CA ALA A 160 11.74 8.61 -15.94
C ALA A 160 11.45 10.11 -16.13
N GLN A 161 12.50 10.94 -16.12
CA GLN A 161 12.38 12.40 -16.16
C GLN A 161 11.76 12.90 -17.47
N LYS A 162 12.03 12.22 -18.60
CA LYS A 162 11.49 12.57 -19.93
C LYS A 162 10.00 12.28 -20.09
N THR A 163 9.36 11.54 -19.19
CA THR A 163 7.91 11.37 -19.27
C THR A 163 7.20 12.67 -18.97
N TYR A 164 6.07 12.93 -19.64
CA TYR A 164 5.26 14.11 -19.36
C TYR A 164 4.55 13.96 -18.02
N PRO A 165 4.64 14.93 -17.08
CA PRO A 165 3.87 14.91 -15.85
C PRO A 165 2.47 15.50 -16.08
N GLY A 166 1.42 14.72 -15.79
CA GLY A 166 0.03 15.17 -15.81
C GLY A 166 -0.90 14.36 -16.69
N TYR A 167 -2.01 15.00 -17.08
CA TYR A 167 -3.04 14.35 -17.90
C TYR A 167 -2.53 14.03 -19.31
N GLN A 168 -2.51 12.74 -19.63
CA GLN A 168 -2.06 12.22 -20.92
C GLN A 168 -3.16 11.41 -21.58
N LEU A 169 -3.13 11.32 -22.91
CA LEU A 169 -3.98 10.37 -23.63
C LEU A 169 -3.63 8.95 -23.18
N ILE A 170 -4.65 8.15 -22.84
CA ILE A 170 -4.47 6.76 -22.40
C ILE A 170 -3.68 5.96 -23.43
N ASP A 171 -3.91 6.21 -24.72
CA ASP A 171 -3.20 5.53 -25.81
C ASP A 171 -1.67 5.80 -25.80
N LYS A 172 -1.20 6.87 -25.14
CA LYS A 172 0.23 7.16 -24.93
C LYS A 172 0.77 6.55 -23.64
N LEU A 173 -0.09 6.07 -22.74
CA LEU A 173 0.30 5.52 -21.45
C LEU A 173 0.62 4.02 -21.50
N TYR A 174 0.22 3.31 -22.55
CA TYR A 174 0.54 1.88 -22.71
C TYR A 174 2.05 1.60 -22.72
N ASP A 175 2.82 2.48 -23.37
CA ASP A 175 4.29 2.37 -23.47
C ASP A 175 5.02 3.31 -22.49
N ASN A 176 4.31 3.99 -21.60
CA ASN A 176 4.92 4.93 -20.67
C ASN A 176 5.71 4.16 -19.59
N PRO A 177 7.03 4.40 -19.43
CA PRO A 177 7.88 3.61 -18.55
C PRO A 177 7.46 3.70 -17.07
N LEU A 178 7.00 4.86 -16.60
CA LEU A 178 6.51 5.02 -15.24
C LEU A 178 5.22 4.25 -15.00
N VAL A 179 4.28 4.28 -15.96
CA VAL A 179 3.02 3.52 -15.84
C VAL A 179 3.30 2.02 -15.77
N ILE A 180 4.21 1.53 -16.61
CA ILE A 180 4.62 0.12 -16.63
C ILE A 180 5.22 -0.28 -15.28
N VAL A 181 6.14 0.52 -14.73
CA VAL A 181 6.74 0.22 -13.43
C VAL A 181 5.72 0.31 -12.29
N ARG A 182 4.94 1.39 -12.21
CA ARG A 182 3.91 1.56 -11.18
C ARG A 182 2.88 0.44 -11.18
N ALA A 183 2.56 -0.13 -12.34
CA ALA A 183 1.64 -1.25 -12.47
C ALA A 183 2.27 -2.64 -12.25
N GLY A 184 3.60 -2.72 -12.15
CA GLY A 184 4.31 -3.98 -12.00
C GLY A 184 4.36 -4.81 -13.29
N GLY A 185 4.34 -4.17 -14.47
CA GLY A 185 4.51 -4.83 -15.76
C GLY A 185 3.64 -4.27 -16.88
N VAL A 186 3.99 -4.65 -18.11
CA VAL A 186 3.34 -4.18 -19.35
C VAL A 186 1.88 -4.65 -19.42
N GLU A 187 1.63 -5.93 -19.15
CA GLU A 187 0.28 -6.50 -19.21
C GLU A 187 -0.62 -5.95 -18.10
N GLN A 188 -0.06 -5.72 -16.92
CA GLN A 188 -0.75 -5.14 -15.77
C GLN A 188 -1.13 -3.68 -16.05
N ALA A 189 -0.20 -2.89 -16.61
CA ALA A 189 -0.46 -1.53 -17.06
C ALA A 189 -1.59 -1.50 -18.09
N LYS A 190 -1.49 -2.33 -19.14
CA LYS A 190 -2.52 -2.42 -20.19
C LYS A 190 -3.90 -2.77 -19.63
N ALA A 191 -3.99 -3.80 -18.79
CA ALA A 191 -5.25 -4.22 -18.18
C ALA A 191 -5.89 -3.10 -17.33
N PHE A 192 -5.07 -2.38 -16.57
CA PHE A 192 -5.53 -1.22 -15.81
C PHE A 192 -6.01 -0.09 -16.71
N LEU A 193 -5.24 0.30 -17.73
CA LEU A 193 -5.60 1.38 -18.66
C LEU A 193 -6.89 1.07 -19.43
N ASP A 194 -7.06 -0.17 -19.91
CA ASP A 194 -8.27 -0.62 -20.60
C ASP A 194 -9.50 -0.55 -19.70
N LYS A 195 -9.34 -0.88 -18.42
CA LYS A 195 -10.42 -0.77 -17.43
C LYS A 195 -10.69 0.69 -17.06
N ALA A 196 -9.66 1.49 -16.82
CA ALA A 196 -9.78 2.90 -16.46
C ALA A 196 -10.47 3.72 -17.56
N LYS A 197 -10.14 3.48 -18.83
CA LYS A 197 -10.78 4.09 -20.00
C LYS A 197 -12.30 3.88 -20.00
N ARG A 198 -12.76 2.70 -19.59
CA ARG A 198 -14.19 2.36 -19.51
C ARG A 198 -14.86 2.89 -18.25
N VAL A 199 -14.19 2.82 -17.10
CA VAL A 199 -14.78 3.22 -15.81
C VAL A 199 -14.90 4.73 -15.68
N TYR A 200 -13.87 5.48 -16.11
CA TYR A 200 -13.88 6.94 -16.04
C TYR A 200 -14.52 7.61 -17.26
N ASP A 201 -14.91 6.83 -18.28
CA ASP A 201 -15.39 7.33 -19.58
C ASP A 201 -14.52 8.47 -20.14
N SER A 202 -13.20 8.29 -20.05
CA SER A 202 -12.21 9.32 -20.37
C SER A 202 -11.16 8.78 -21.32
N LYS A 203 -10.71 9.65 -22.23
CA LYS A 203 -9.55 9.40 -23.09
C LYS A 203 -8.22 9.78 -22.43
N LYS A 204 -8.28 10.45 -21.27
CA LYS A 204 -7.10 10.93 -20.55
C LYS A 204 -7.03 10.32 -19.15
N LEU A 205 -5.81 10.13 -18.66
CA LEU A 205 -5.51 9.72 -17.29
C LEU A 205 -4.31 10.51 -16.79
N GLY A 206 -4.32 10.91 -15.51
CA GLY A 206 -3.19 11.55 -14.87
C GLY A 206 -2.03 10.56 -14.66
N ASN A 207 -0.82 11.03 -14.91
CA ASN A 207 0.41 10.36 -14.51
C ASN A 207 1.38 11.43 -14.01
N TRP A 208 1.34 11.70 -12.71
CA TRP A 208 2.01 12.83 -12.08
C TRP A 208 3.37 12.41 -11.48
N HIS A 209 4.34 13.31 -11.58
CA HIS A 209 5.66 13.23 -10.94
C HIS A 209 6.30 14.64 -10.93
N ARG A 210 7.35 14.83 -10.12
CA ARG A 210 8.13 16.10 -10.05
C ARG A 210 9.58 15.95 -10.49
N PHE A 211 9.88 15.01 -11.38
CA PHE A 211 11.28 14.70 -11.77
C PHE A 211 12.02 15.87 -12.42
N GLY A 212 11.33 16.89 -12.94
CA GLY A 212 11.95 18.13 -13.42
C GLY A 212 12.54 19.02 -12.31
N ASP A 213 12.03 18.88 -11.08
CA ASP A 213 12.41 19.71 -9.93
C ASP A 213 13.28 18.95 -8.91
N VAL A 214 13.75 17.76 -9.28
CA VAL A 214 14.55 16.89 -8.41
C VAL A 214 16.01 17.34 -8.47
N ASP A 215 16.59 17.64 -7.30
CA ASP A 215 18.03 17.60 -7.12
C ASP A 215 18.47 16.13 -7.02
N ILE A 216 19.19 15.63 -8.03
CA ILE A 216 19.65 14.24 -8.08
C ILE A 216 20.84 13.96 -7.17
N GLU A 217 21.57 15.01 -6.74
CA GLU A 217 22.69 14.87 -5.82
C GLU A 217 22.19 14.63 -4.39
N GLN A 218 21.00 15.16 -4.05
CA GLN A 218 20.30 14.83 -2.83
C GLN A 218 19.31 13.69 -3.06
N SER A 219 19.70 12.47 -2.65
CA SER A 219 18.78 11.32 -2.71
C SER A 219 17.49 11.60 -1.96
N GLN A 220 16.35 11.24 -2.56
CA GLN A 220 15.04 11.54 -1.99
C GLN A 220 13.97 10.55 -2.44
N GLY A 221 12.94 10.37 -1.61
CA GLY A 221 11.84 9.43 -1.84
C GLY A 221 10.46 10.06 -1.66
N ARG A 222 9.45 9.44 -2.29
CA ARG A 222 8.04 9.82 -2.18
C ARG A 222 7.16 8.57 -2.19
N LEU A 223 6.10 8.56 -1.38
CA LEU A 223 5.04 7.56 -1.50
C LEU A 223 4.19 7.82 -2.74
N LEU A 224 3.66 6.75 -3.32
CA LEU A 224 2.76 6.81 -4.47
C LEU A 224 1.29 6.86 -4.04
N PHE A 225 0.50 7.58 -4.82
CA PHE A 225 -0.93 7.74 -4.65
C PHE A 225 -1.67 7.30 -5.91
N LEU A 226 -2.87 6.78 -5.71
CA LEU A 226 -3.79 6.33 -6.73
C LEU A 226 -5.05 7.18 -6.63
N GLY A 227 -5.25 8.03 -7.63
CA GLY A 227 -6.33 9.00 -7.67
C GLY A 227 -7.71 8.39 -7.92
N HIS A 228 -8.77 9.18 -7.73
CA HIS A 228 -10.18 8.77 -7.86
C HIS A 228 -10.91 9.59 -8.92
N VAL A 229 -12.24 9.49 -9.00
CA VAL A 229 -13.05 10.12 -10.04
C VAL A 229 -12.85 11.64 -10.21
N GLU A 230 -12.43 12.38 -9.17
CA GLU A 230 -12.18 13.84 -9.25
C GLU A 230 -10.72 14.20 -9.57
N ASP A 231 -9.80 13.26 -9.37
CA ASP A 231 -8.37 13.40 -9.67
C ASP A 231 -7.86 12.04 -10.16
N ILE A 232 -8.09 11.75 -11.45
CA ILE A 232 -7.91 10.39 -11.99
C ILE A 232 -6.44 10.11 -12.32
N GLY A 233 -5.92 8.98 -11.84
CA GLY A 233 -4.66 8.44 -12.35
C GLY A 233 -3.63 8.07 -11.29
N LEU A 234 -2.36 8.09 -11.70
CA LEU A 234 -1.21 7.67 -10.91
C LEU A 234 -0.43 8.89 -10.46
N ASP A 235 -0.16 8.99 -9.16
CA ASP A 235 0.37 10.20 -8.56
C ASP A 235 1.66 9.92 -7.75
N GLY A 236 2.78 10.46 -8.23
CA GLY A 236 4.07 10.54 -7.50
C GLY A 236 4.46 11.99 -7.15
N TYR A 237 3.48 12.88 -7.07
CA TYR A 237 3.60 14.31 -6.82
C TYR A 237 3.12 14.72 -5.42
N SER A 238 2.18 13.96 -4.83
CA SER A 238 1.55 14.25 -3.53
C SER A 238 2.50 14.36 -2.33
N HIS A 239 2.08 15.13 -1.33
CA HIS A 239 2.86 15.42 -0.12
C HIS A 239 2.65 14.36 0.96
N LEU A 240 3.72 14.05 1.70
CA LEU A 240 3.66 13.17 2.88
C LEU A 240 2.78 13.72 4.02
N TYR A 241 2.53 15.03 4.05
CA TYR A 241 1.74 15.70 5.10
C TYR A 241 0.22 15.75 4.81
N TYR A 242 -0.24 15.22 3.67
CA TYR A 242 -1.67 15.15 3.38
C TYR A 242 -2.34 13.96 4.11
N GLY A 243 -3.66 13.89 4.01
CA GLY A 243 -4.39 12.72 4.49
C GLY A 243 -4.03 11.47 3.70
N GLY A 244 -3.72 10.38 4.40
CA GLY A 244 -3.44 9.09 3.79
C GLY A 244 -4.70 8.22 3.69
N ARG A 245 -4.78 7.38 2.65
CA ARG A 245 -5.75 6.28 2.60
C ARG A 245 -5.06 4.97 2.21
N PHE A 246 -4.59 4.19 3.18
CA PHE A 246 -3.99 2.89 2.92
C PHE A 246 -5.04 1.78 2.84
N PHE A 247 -4.74 0.71 2.12
CA PHE A 247 -5.59 -0.48 2.06
C PHE A 247 -4.87 -1.65 2.72
N GLY A 248 -5.30 -2.04 3.91
CA GLY A 248 -4.76 -3.19 4.64
C GLY A 248 -5.42 -4.48 4.14
N VAL A 249 -4.60 -5.51 3.89
CA VAL A 249 -5.02 -6.86 3.53
C VAL A 249 -4.70 -7.76 4.70
N ALA A 250 -5.73 -8.22 5.41
CA ALA A 250 -5.56 -9.15 6.51
C ALA A 250 -5.06 -10.53 6.01
N PRO A 251 -4.35 -11.29 6.85
CA PRO A 251 -4.03 -12.68 6.54
C PRO A 251 -5.29 -13.49 6.32
N GLU A 252 -5.09 -14.65 5.71
CA GLU A 252 -6.16 -15.57 5.34
C GLU A 252 -7.09 -15.84 6.52
N VAL A 253 -8.37 -15.50 6.36
CA VAL A 253 -9.41 -16.15 7.16
C VAL A 253 -9.73 -17.42 6.40
N LEU A 254 -9.32 -18.58 6.94
CA LEU A 254 -9.88 -19.86 6.52
C LEU A 254 -11.39 -19.75 6.74
N ALA A 255 -12.14 -19.49 5.66
CA ALA A 255 -13.57 -19.65 5.69
C ALA A 255 -13.81 -21.13 5.97
N GLN A 256 -14.21 -21.46 7.19
CA GLN A 256 -14.77 -22.76 7.50
C GLN A 256 -16.05 -22.92 6.68
N VAL A 257 -15.91 -23.35 5.42
CA VAL A 257 -17.01 -23.94 4.67
C VAL A 257 -16.98 -25.42 4.97
N SER A 258 -17.35 -25.76 6.19
CA SER A 258 -17.99 -27.03 6.47
C SER A 258 -19.47 -26.74 6.62
N VAL A 259 -20.19 -26.74 5.49
CA VAL A 259 -21.58 -27.24 5.52
C VAL A 259 -21.46 -28.74 5.76
N ARG A 260 -21.08 -29.13 6.99
CA ARG A 260 -21.50 -30.42 7.51
C ARG A 260 -22.98 -30.26 7.75
N LYS A 261 -23.81 -31.03 7.02
CA LYS A 261 -25.15 -31.34 7.48
C LYS A 261 -24.99 -31.89 8.90
N VAL A 262 -25.27 -31.08 9.90
CA VAL A 262 -25.38 -31.52 11.29
C VAL A 262 -26.64 -32.38 11.33
N PRO A 263 -26.55 -33.68 11.66
CA PRO A 263 -27.74 -34.44 12.01
C PRO A 263 -28.39 -33.72 13.20
N ARG A 264 -29.70 -33.48 13.14
CA ARG A 264 -30.47 -32.89 14.25
C ARG A 264 -30.19 -33.70 15.52
N GLY A 265 -29.34 -33.15 16.38
CA GLY A 265 -28.95 -33.73 17.67
C GLY A 265 -28.32 -32.66 18.54
N ASN A 266 -29.11 -32.16 19.48
CA ASN A 266 -28.81 -31.26 20.60
C ASN A 266 -27.97 -30.00 20.34
N VAL A 267 -28.70 -28.88 20.20
CA VAL A 267 -28.26 -27.52 19.90
C VAL A 267 -27.53 -26.82 21.08
N GLU A 268 -27.42 -27.45 22.25
CA GLU A 268 -26.84 -26.80 23.43
C GLU A 268 -25.30 -26.90 23.54
N SER A 269 -24.66 -27.91 22.94
CA SER A 269 -23.19 -28.07 23.07
C SER A 269 -22.38 -27.25 22.05
N ALA A 270 -22.98 -26.81 20.95
CA ALA A 270 -22.30 -26.04 19.89
C ALA A 270 -22.18 -24.53 20.17
N ARG A 271 -22.81 -24.01 21.24
CA ARG A 271 -22.70 -22.60 21.64
C ARG A 271 -21.45 -22.29 22.48
N ALA A 272 -20.72 -23.30 22.96
CA ALA A 272 -19.58 -23.10 23.85
C ALA A 272 -18.24 -22.81 23.14
N SER A 273 -18.11 -23.07 21.83
CA SER A 273 -16.82 -23.03 21.12
C SER A 273 -16.65 -21.93 20.06
N ALA A 274 -17.56 -20.95 20.01
CA ALA A 274 -17.49 -19.82 19.07
C ALA A 274 -17.17 -18.48 19.76
N ARG A 275 -16.19 -18.44 20.66
CA ARG A 275 -15.64 -17.18 21.18
C ARG A 275 -14.42 -16.80 20.35
N THR A 276 -14.58 -15.89 19.39
CA THR A 276 -13.50 -15.37 18.55
C THR A 276 -12.88 -14.07 19.11
N GLY A 277 -12.96 -13.84 20.41
CA GLY A 277 -12.36 -12.68 21.06
C GLY A 277 -12.19 -12.88 22.56
N PRO A 278 -11.27 -12.14 23.21
CA PRO A 278 -11.08 -12.18 24.65
C PRO A 278 -12.36 -11.77 25.36
N THR A 279 -12.63 -12.40 26.48
CA THR A 279 -13.67 -11.99 27.41
C THR A 279 -13.36 -10.60 27.96
N ILE A 280 -14.40 -9.92 28.44
CA ILE A 280 -14.22 -8.61 29.05
C ILE A 280 -13.25 -8.65 30.24
N ASP A 281 -13.26 -9.74 31.01
CA ASP A 281 -12.38 -9.88 32.16
C ASP A 281 -10.92 -10.13 31.74
N GLU A 282 -10.68 -10.81 30.61
CA GLU A 282 -9.34 -10.92 30.01
C GLU A 282 -8.84 -9.56 29.52
N LEU A 283 -9.68 -8.77 28.84
CA LEU A 283 -9.33 -7.41 28.42
C LEU A 283 -9.03 -6.47 29.59
N LEU A 284 -9.79 -6.59 30.68
CA LEU A 284 -9.57 -5.80 31.90
C LEU A 284 -8.34 -6.30 32.67
N ALA A 285 -7.98 -7.58 32.60
CA ALA A 285 -6.73 -8.06 33.17
C ALA A 285 -5.52 -7.45 32.44
N ASP A 286 -5.52 -7.49 31.11
CA ASP A 286 -4.43 -6.96 30.28
C ASP A 286 -4.26 -5.44 30.42
N ALA A 287 -5.37 -4.70 30.57
CA ALA A 287 -5.33 -3.24 30.65
C ALA A 287 -4.78 -2.69 31.98
N LYS A 288 -4.68 -3.53 33.02
CA LYS A 288 -4.35 -3.10 34.40
C LYS A 288 -2.94 -2.52 34.53
N ASP A 289 -2.04 -2.93 33.65
CA ASP A 289 -0.66 -2.45 33.61
C ASP A 289 -0.51 -1.11 32.86
N PHE A 290 -1.53 -0.71 32.09
CA PHE A 290 -1.48 0.45 31.19
C PHE A 290 -2.36 1.61 31.64
N VAL A 291 -3.21 1.41 32.64
CA VAL A 291 -4.13 2.42 33.16
C VAL A 291 -3.69 2.80 34.57
N ALA A 292 -3.47 4.09 34.79
CA ALA A 292 -3.09 4.60 36.11
C ALA A 292 -4.11 4.16 37.19
N PRO A 293 -3.67 3.75 38.40
CA PRO A 293 -4.58 3.25 39.44
C PRO A 293 -5.76 4.18 39.76
N ALA A 294 -5.52 5.50 39.73
CA ALA A 294 -6.55 6.51 39.99
C ALA A 294 -7.64 6.59 38.89
N ALA A 295 -7.36 6.09 37.69
CA ALA A 295 -8.30 6.09 36.55
C ALA A 295 -8.97 4.73 36.33
N TRP A 296 -8.58 3.70 37.08
CA TRP A 296 -9.01 2.32 36.85
C TRP A 296 -10.52 2.14 36.91
N ALA A 297 -11.17 2.65 37.96
CA ALA A 297 -12.61 2.47 38.16
C ALA A 297 -13.44 3.06 37.01
N ALA A 298 -13.10 4.27 36.54
CA ALA A 298 -13.79 4.92 35.44
C ALA A 298 -13.50 4.27 34.08
N PHE A 299 -12.31 3.70 33.91
CA PHE A 299 -11.95 2.91 32.72
C PHE A 299 -12.73 1.60 32.67
N GLU A 300 -12.75 0.85 33.78
CA GLU A 300 -13.47 -0.42 33.90
C GLU A 300 -14.97 -0.24 33.63
N GLU A 301 -15.60 0.76 34.24
CA GLU A 301 -17.02 1.08 34.02
C GLU A 301 -17.32 1.32 32.53
N LYS A 302 -16.48 2.11 31.85
CA LYS A 302 -16.64 2.41 30.41
C LYS A 302 -16.45 1.18 29.53
N VAL A 303 -15.52 0.29 29.87
CA VAL A 303 -15.29 -0.94 29.12
C VAL A 303 -16.48 -1.90 29.31
N ARG A 304 -16.97 -2.06 30.54
CA ARG A 304 -18.17 -2.86 30.86
C ARG A 304 -19.42 -2.36 30.17
N ALA A 305 -19.65 -1.05 30.17
CA ALA A 305 -20.80 -0.45 29.49
C ALA A 305 -20.80 -0.64 27.95
N ARG A 306 -19.63 -0.86 27.32
CA ARG A 306 -19.52 -1.03 25.85
C ARG A 306 -19.62 -2.48 25.39
N TYR A 307 -19.50 -3.44 26.30
CA TYR A 307 -19.49 -4.87 26.03
C TYR A 307 -20.82 -5.56 26.36
N GLN A 308 -21.80 -4.80 26.88
CA GLN A 308 -23.21 -5.18 26.99
C GLN A 308 -23.96 -4.75 25.74
#